data_AF-A0A2P4Y731-F1
#
_entry.id   AF-A0A2P4Y731-F1
#
_cell.length_a   1.000
_cell.length_b   1.000
_cell.length_c   1.000
_cell.angle_alpha   90.00
_cell.angle_beta   90.00
_cell.angle_gamma   90.00
#
_symmetry.space_group_name_H-M   'P 1'
#
loop_
_entity.id
_entity.type
_entity.pdbx_description
1 polymer ?
#
loop_
_entity_poly.entity_id
_entity_poly.type
_entity_poly.pdbx_seq_one_letter_code
_entity_poly.pdbx_strand_id
1 'polypeptide(L)'
;MPSSAVPSFVLLLIWVVVIWKGNYNVEASIAPRSYFSSVRTPQAPNDPVITDAANFAVNQLRALSDSGIYTTLSLAKIHAAATELGDFHYVIHLQVALKSPYFRSKQDVENFEMMVLESKPRIEERASGKFNATRSIAIDEFPEMDEDAIENFWVQMVEERRRRRRELFDKWEREGDLDSKNDVLLEPEMREQPTTSSVEKVTKTLTIAELQIMPTKQLRQLLTTPESTAPLRAAISAILDERLTQLEQREEARSAHDQQPPQLKLQRDEL
;
A
#
# COMPACT_ATOMS: atom_id res chain seq x y z
N MET A 1 -2.60 28.33 95.37
CA MET A 1 -3.79 29.07 95.80
C MET A 1 -4.52 29.58 94.57
N PRO A 2 -5.87 29.54 94.59
CA PRO A 2 -6.71 29.69 93.41
C PRO A 2 -6.97 31.16 93.10
N SER A 3 -7.19 31.50 91.83
CA SER A 3 -8.00 32.68 91.52
C SER A 3 -8.71 32.50 90.19
N SER A 4 -9.98 32.17 90.34
CA SER A 4 -11.05 32.29 89.37
C SER A 4 -11.21 33.73 88.87
N ALA A 5 -11.41 33.91 87.58
CA ALA A 5 -12.35 34.91 87.06
C ALA A 5 -12.64 34.63 85.58
N VAL A 6 -13.84 34.13 85.30
CA VAL A 6 -14.52 34.40 84.02
C VAL A 6 -15.34 35.67 84.26
N PRO A 7 -15.39 36.60 83.30
CA PRO A 7 -16.73 36.97 82.85
C PRO A 7 -16.85 37.11 81.33
N SER A 8 -17.99 36.58 80.87
CA SER A 8 -18.75 36.93 79.70
C SER A 8 -18.46 38.32 79.10
N PHE A 9 -18.03 38.33 77.84
CA PHE A 9 -18.46 39.37 76.90
C PHE A 9 -18.88 38.69 75.59
N VAL A 10 -20.18 38.45 75.51
CA VAL A 10 -20.90 38.31 74.25
C VAL A 10 -20.95 39.69 73.64
N LEU A 11 -20.18 39.92 72.56
CA LEU A 11 -20.47 40.97 71.57
C LEU A 11 -19.61 40.74 70.32
N LEU A 12 -20.26 40.16 69.31
CA LEU A 12 -20.38 40.80 67.99
C LEU A 12 -19.05 41.05 67.24
N LEU A 13 -18.52 40.02 66.58
CA LEU A 13 -17.70 40.18 65.39
C LEU A 13 -18.26 39.30 64.27
N ILE A 14 -19.27 39.87 63.61
CA ILE A 14 -19.58 39.62 62.21
C ILE A 14 -18.39 40.13 61.38
N TRP A 15 -18.10 39.47 60.26
CA TRP A 15 -17.09 39.83 59.24
C TRP A 15 -15.65 39.47 59.67
N VAL A 16 -14.86 38.66 58.97
CA VAL A 16 -14.74 38.45 57.52
C VAL A 16 -14.27 37.01 57.32
N VAL A 17 -15.08 36.16 56.67
CA VAL A 17 -14.53 35.03 55.92
C VAL A 17 -13.71 35.67 54.81
N VAL A 18 -12.41 35.86 55.04
CA VAL A 18 -11.46 36.21 53.98
C VAL A 18 -11.38 34.95 53.14
N ILE A 19 -12.34 34.82 52.22
CA ILE A 19 -12.17 34.01 51.02
C ILE A 19 -10.92 34.58 50.37
N TRP A 20 -9.80 33.93 50.65
CA TRP A 20 -8.54 34.16 50.00
C TRP A 20 -8.70 33.73 48.54
N LYS A 21 -9.40 34.56 47.74
CA LYS A 21 -9.31 34.56 46.29
C LYS A 21 -7.92 35.10 45.97
N GLY A 22 -6.92 34.24 46.17
CA GLY A 22 -5.66 34.40 45.48
C GLY A 22 -5.96 34.35 44.00
N ASN A 23 -6.06 35.53 43.37
CA ASN A 23 -5.86 35.67 41.94
C ASN A 23 -4.40 35.33 41.68
N TYR A 24 -4.08 34.03 41.63
CA TYR A 24 -2.91 33.56 40.94
C TYR A 24 -3.20 33.78 39.45
N ASN A 25 -2.91 34.98 38.97
CA ASN A 25 -2.62 35.20 37.57
C ASN A 25 -1.35 34.41 37.29
N VAL A 26 -1.52 33.13 36.99
CA VAL A 26 -0.50 32.32 36.34
C VAL A 26 -0.44 32.84 34.91
N GLU A 27 0.23 33.98 34.71
CA GLU A 27 0.82 34.29 33.42
C GLU A 27 1.90 33.25 33.18
N ALA A 28 1.47 32.08 32.72
CA ALA A 28 2.33 31.12 32.07
C ALA A 28 2.82 31.79 30.79
N SER A 29 3.88 32.59 30.92
CA SER A 29 4.72 32.92 29.78
C SER A 29 5.36 31.59 29.35
N ILE A 30 4.68 30.92 28.44
CA ILE A 30 5.30 29.91 27.59
C ILE A 30 6.24 30.73 26.70
N ALA A 31 7.42 31.06 27.23
CA ALA A 31 8.53 31.44 26.38
C ALA A 31 8.57 30.35 25.30
N PRO A 32 8.53 30.71 24.00
CA PRO A 32 8.60 29.73 22.95
C PRO A 32 9.89 28.96 23.21
N ARG A 33 9.79 27.74 23.74
CA ARG A 33 10.91 26.82 23.75
C ARG A 33 11.26 26.72 22.28
N SER A 34 12.39 27.31 21.91
CA SER A 34 12.99 27.14 20.60
C SER A 34 13.43 25.67 20.54
N TYR A 35 12.48 24.77 20.33
CA TYR A 35 12.70 23.34 20.10
C TYR A 35 13.45 23.08 18.78
N PHE A 36 13.72 24.14 18.01
CA PHE A 36 14.34 24.09 16.69
C PHE A 36 15.71 24.78 16.67
N SER A 37 16.60 24.43 17.60
CA SER A 37 18.04 24.53 17.35
C SER A 37 18.67 23.15 17.26
N SER A 38 18.01 22.23 16.56
CA SER A 38 18.62 20.97 16.17
C SER A 38 19.69 21.29 15.12
N VAL A 39 20.92 21.45 15.60
CA VAL A 39 22.08 21.71 14.74
C VAL A 39 22.23 20.51 13.81
N ARG A 40 22.05 20.75 12.51
CA ARG A 40 22.30 19.74 11.47
C ARG A 40 23.78 19.39 11.49
N THR A 41 24.08 18.09 11.62
CA THR A 41 25.45 17.58 11.57
C THR A 41 25.75 17.16 10.14
N PRO A 42 26.68 17.83 9.44
CA PRO A 42 27.01 17.46 8.07
C PRO A 42 27.60 16.05 8.02
N GLN A 43 27.21 15.28 7.01
CA GLN A 43 27.69 13.92 6.77
C GLN A 43 28.40 13.83 5.43
N ALA A 44 29.36 12.91 5.33
CA ALA A 44 30.05 12.68 4.06
C ALA A 44 29.09 12.03 3.04
N PRO A 45 29.04 12.50 1.79
CA PRO A 45 28.17 11.91 0.76
C PRO A 45 28.43 10.42 0.49
N ASN A 46 29.65 9.95 0.75
CA ASN A 46 30.07 8.55 0.56
C ASN A 46 29.87 7.68 1.82
N ASP A 47 29.27 8.22 2.89
CA ASP A 47 28.94 7.43 4.07
C ASP A 47 27.95 6.31 3.69
N PRO A 48 28.18 5.06 4.11
CA PRO A 48 27.28 3.95 3.80
C PRO A 48 25.85 4.19 4.29
N VAL A 49 25.65 4.85 5.44
CA VAL A 49 24.32 5.16 5.99
C VAL A 49 23.60 6.17 5.09
N ILE A 50 24.32 7.18 4.60
CA ILE A 50 23.78 8.19 3.69
C ILE A 50 23.44 7.58 2.33
N THR A 51 24.31 6.72 1.82
CA THR A 51 24.11 6.02 0.55
C THR A 51 22.91 5.07 0.63
N ASP A 52 22.77 4.33 1.73
CA ASP A 52 21.62 3.46 2.00
C ASP A 52 20.31 4.27 2.09
N ALA A 53 20.31 5.39 2.83
CA ALA A 53 19.17 6.29 2.94
C ALA A 53 18.77 6.89 1.57
N ALA A 54 19.72 7.32 0.76
CA ALA A 54 19.46 7.85 -0.58
C ALA A 54 18.87 6.78 -1.51
N ASN A 55 19.42 5.56 -1.50
CA ASN A 55 18.87 4.46 -2.28
C ASN A 55 17.47 4.05 -1.81
N PHE A 56 17.24 4.01 -0.49
CA PHE A 56 15.91 3.81 0.07
C PHE A 56 14.93 4.86 -0.47
N ALA A 57 15.32 6.14 -0.47
CA ALA A 57 14.46 7.21 -0.93
C ALA A 57 14.11 7.10 -2.42
N VAL A 58 15.09 6.79 -3.27
CA VAL A 58 14.83 6.55 -4.70
C VAL A 58 13.92 5.34 -4.92
N ASN A 59 14.10 4.26 -4.15
CA ASN A 59 13.22 3.10 -4.25
C ASN A 59 11.79 3.39 -3.80
N GLN A 60 11.61 4.22 -2.77
CA GLN A 60 10.28 4.69 -2.37
C GLN A 60 9.64 5.54 -3.48
N LEU A 61 10.38 6.49 -4.08
CA LEU A 61 9.86 7.28 -5.20
C LEU A 61 9.45 6.41 -6.41
N ARG A 62 10.25 5.39 -6.74
CA ARG A 62 9.91 4.42 -7.80
C ARG A 62 8.60 3.69 -7.50
N ALA A 63 8.37 3.33 -6.25
CA ALA A 63 7.19 2.58 -5.82
C ALA A 63 5.91 3.44 -5.76
N LEU A 64 6.03 4.76 -5.63
CA LEU A 64 4.88 5.68 -5.55
C LEU A 64 4.21 5.97 -6.92
N SER A 65 4.78 5.50 -8.02
CA SER A 65 4.32 5.86 -9.37
C SER A 65 3.20 4.96 -9.86
N ASP A 66 1.98 5.47 -9.91
CA ASP A 66 0.84 4.77 -10.53
C ASP A 66 1.05 4.53 -12.03
N SER A 67 1.70 5.48 -12.71
CA SER A 67 2.03 5.39 -14.14
C SER A 67 3.20 4.45 -14.45
N GLY A 68 3.95 4.01 -13.43
CA GLY A 68 5.22 3.31 -13.60
C GLY A 68 6.37 4.17 -14.14
N ILE A 69 6.18 5.45 -14.47
CA ILE A 69 7.26 6.26 -15.08
C ILE A 69 8.43 6.49 -14.13
N TYR A 70 8.19 6.61 -12.81
CA TYR A 70 9.28 6.80 -11.85
C TYR A 70 10.16 5.57 -11.68
N THR A 71 9.78 4.40 -12.20
CA THR A 71 10.68 3.22 -12.23
C THR A 71 11.99 3.51 -12.95
N THR A 72 11.98 4.51 -13.83
CA THR A 72 13.15 4.98 -14.60
C THR A 72 14.09 5.88 -13.80
N LEU A 73 13.64 6.44 -12.67
CA LEU A 73 14.49 7.28 -11.80
C LEU A 73 15.66 6.46 -11.30
N SER A 74 16.86 7.03 -11.23
CA SER A 74 18.03 6.42 -10.63
C SER A 74 18.84 7.46 -9.87
N LEU A 75 19.55 7.03 -8.82
CA LEU A 75 20.45 7.92 -8.08
C LEU A 75 21.69 8.21 -8.93
N ALA A 76 21.91 9.47 -9.31
CA ALA A 76 23.08 9.87 -10.07
C ALA A 76 24.24 10.28 -9.15
N LYS A 77 23.96 11.14 -8.16
CA LYS A 77 24.95 11.67 -7.24
C LYS A 77 24.30 12.16 -5.94
N ILE A 78 25.04 12.12 -4.84
CA ILE A 78 24.70 12.80 -3.58
C ILE A 78 25.59 14.04 -3.47
N HIS A 79 25.01 15.23 -3.44
CA HIS A 79 25.76 16.49 -3.35
C HIS A 79 26.10 16.84 -1.91
N ALA A 80 25.11 16.75 -1.03
CA ALA A 80 25.25 17.05 0.38
C ALA A 80 24.30 16.17 1.21
N ALA A 81 24.71 15.88 2.43
CA ALA A 81 23.89 15.19 3.40
C ALA A 81 24.11 15.77 4.79
N ALA A 82 23.06 15.79 5.60
CA ALA A 82 23.16 16.17 7.00
C ALA A 82 22.18 15.34 7.84
N THR A 83 22.59 15.03 9.06
CA THR A 83 21.75 14.33 10.02
C THR A 83 21.28 15.27 11.10
N GLU A 84 20.06 15.04 11.55
CA GLU A 84 19.41 15.79 12.60
C GLU A 84 18.72 14.82 13.57
N LEU A 85 18.97 15.01 14.87
CA LEU A 85 18.38 14.18 15.91
C LEU A 85 17.03 14.78 16.32
N GLY A 86 15.94 14.30 15.71
CA GLY A 86 14.58 14.61 16.16
C GLY A 86 14.22 13.83 17.44
N ASP A 87 13.09 14.12 18.07
CA ASP A 87 12.67 13.42 19.30
C ASP A 87 12.42 11.93 19.03
N PHE A 88 11.67 11.64 17.96
CA PHE A 88 11.21 10.29 17.59
C PHE A 88 11.96 9.68 16.40
N HIS A 89 12.60 10.50 15.57
CA HIS A 89 13.24 10.07 14.33
C HIS A 89 14.68 10.57 14.25
N TYR A 90 15.54 9.80 13.58
CA TYR A 90 16.72 10.33 12.94
C TYR A 90 16.29 10.91 11.60
N VAL A 91 16.53 12.20 11.38
CA VAL A 91 16.19 12.88 10.13
C VAL A 91 17.47 13.02 9.32
N ILE A 92 17.45 12.47 8.11
CA ILE A 92 18.57 12.55 7.16
C ILE A 92 18.13 13.48 6.03
N HIS A 93 18.70 14.68 6.01
CA HIS A 93 18.52 15.66 4.94
C HIS A 93 19.48 15.30 3.79
N LEU A 94 18.96 15.23 2.58
CA LEU A 94 19.67 14.80 1.38
C LEU A 94 19.49 15.83 0.26
N GLN A 95 20.59 16.27 -0.33
CA GLN A 95 20.59 16.96 -1.62
C GLN A 95 21.16 16.01 -2.67
N VAL A 96 20.30 15.48 -3.53
CA VAL A 96 20.64 14.42 -4.47
C VAL A 96 20.38 14.85 -5.90
N ALA A 97 21.15 14.31 -6.83
CA ALA A 97 20.88 14.36 -8.24
C ALA A 97 20.21 13.04 -8.65
N LEU A 98 19.01 13.12 -9.22
CA LEU A 98 18.32 11.99 -9.80
C LEU A 98 18.48 12.02 -11.31
N LYS A 99 18.55 10.84 -11.93
CA LYS A 99 18.66 10.65 -13.37
C LYS A 99 17.42 9.97 -13.92
N SER A 100 16.84 10.56 -14.96
CA SER A 100 15.82 9.96 -15.81
C SER A 100 15.84 10.62 -17.19
N PRO A 101 15.69 9.84 -18.29
CA PRO A 101 15.60 10.43 -19.63
C PRO A 101 14.25 11.12 -19.90
N TYR A 102 13.30 11.03 -18.97
CA TYR A 102 11.92 11.50 -19.15
C TYR A 102 11.56 12.69 -18.27
N PHE A 103 12.55 13.42 -17.73
CA PHE A 103 12.27 14.65 -17.02
C PHE A 103 11.65 15.71 -17.94
N ARG A 104 10.73 16.50 -17.40
CA ARG A 104 10.05 17.57 -18.15
C ARG A 104 11.02 18.61 -18.69
N SER A 105 12.10 18.91 -17.97
CA SER A 105 13.13 19.86 -18.39
C SER A 105 13.94 19.39 -19.61
N LYS A 106 13.82 18.12 -20.01
CA LYS A 106 14.64 17.43 -21.02
C LYS A 106 16.12 17.33 -20.65
N GLN A 107 16.47 17.54 -19.38
CA GLN A 107 17.79 17.21 -18.85
C GLN A 107 17.80 15.76 -18.37
N ASP A 108 18.93 15.06 -18.53
CA ASP A 108 19.05 13.68 -18.03
C ASP A 108 19.13 13.62 -16.50
N VAL A 109 19.56 14.71 -15.85
CA VAL A 109 19.87 14.76 -14.42
C VAL A 109 19.34 16.06 -13.82
N GLU A 110 18.57 15.94 -12.73
CA GLU A 110 18.00 17.06 -11.98
C GLU A 110 18.31 16.92 -10.48
N ASN A 111 18.33 18.05 -9.75
CA ASN A 111 18.66 18.09 -8.33
C ASN A 111 17.40 18.21 -7.47
N PHE A 112 17.34 17.44 -6.39
CA PHE A 112 16.20 17.39 -5.47
C PHE A 112 16.68 17.44 -4.02
N GLU A 113 15.87 18.08 -3.18
CA GLU A 113 16.01 18.02 -1.72
C GLU A 113 15.01 17.02 -1.16
N MET A 114 15.51 16.11 -0.34
CA MET A 114 14.75 15.00 0.22
C MET A 114 15.10 14.83 1.69
N MET A 115 14.15 14.33 2.47
CA MET A 115 14.36 13.94 3.86
C MET A 115 13.99 12.47 4.04
N VAL A 116 14.85 11.71 4.70
CA VAL A 116 14.56 10.35 5.15
C VAL A 116 14.40 10.38 6.65
N LEU A 117 13.26 9.90 7.14
CA LEU A 117 12.97 9.78 8.56
C LEU A 117 13.10 8.32 8.96
N GLU A 118 14.01 8.04 9.89
CA GLU A 118 14.20 6.70 10.46
C GLU A 118 13.72 6.69 11.90
N SER A 119 12.75 5.84 12.23
CA SER A 119 12.22 5.75 13.59
C SER A 119 13.30 5.30 14.58
N LYS A 120 13.42 6.00 15.70
CA LYS A 120 14.31 5.55 16.78
C LYS A 120 13.81 4.22 17.36
N PRO A 121 14.72 3.28 17.69
CA PRO A 121 14.32 2.02 18.28
C PRO A 121 13.69 2.26 19.65
N ARG A 122 12.56 1.59 19.89
CA ARG A 122 11.88 1.63 21.19
C ARG A 122 12.72 0.93 22.27
N ILE A 123 12.51 1.29 23.53
CA ILE A 123 13.24 0.70 24.67
C ILE A 123 13.09 -0.83 24.68
N GLU A 124 11.89 -1.32 24.39
CA GLU A 124 11.58 -2.76 24.32
C GLU A 124 12.30 -3.46 23.15
N GLU A 125 12.39 -2.81 21.99
CA GLU A 125 13.07 -3.34 20.80
C GLU A 125 14.57 -3.50 21.06
N ARG A 126 15.19 -2.53 21.76
CA ARG A 126 16.59 -2.62 22.20
C ARG A 126 16.85 -3.84 23.07
N ALA A 127 15.92 -4.18 23.96
CA ALA A 127 16.05 -5.35 24.83
C ALA A 127 15.93 -6.67 24.05
N SER A 128 15.09 -6.71 23.01
CA SER A 128 14.89 -7.92 22.20
C SER A 128 15.97 -8.16 21.14
N GLY A 129 16.75 -7.14 20.78
CA GLY A 129 17.77 -7.19 19.72
C GLY A 129 17.17 -7.26 18.30
N LYS A 130 15.85 -7.18 18.15
CA LYS A 130 15.16 -7.08 16.85
C LYS A 130 14.83 -5.62 16.58
N PHE A 131 15.60 -5.01 15.69
CA PHE A 131 15.41 -3.62 15.28
C PHE A 131 14.62 -3.58 13.97
N ASN A 132 13.31 -3.34 14.08
CA ASN A 132 12.48 -3.02 12.92
C ASN A 132 12.38 -1.50 12.81
N ALA A 133 13.41 -0.86 12.26
CA ALA A 133 13.37 0.57 12.02
C ALA A 133 12.42 0.85 10.86
N THR A 134 11.31 1.54 11.15
CA THR A 134 10.41 2.06 10.12
C THR A 134 11.06 3.29 9.50
N ARG A 135 11.15 3.31 8.17
CA ARG A 135 11.67 4.44 7.41
C ARG A 135 10.56 5.05 6.55
N SER A 136 10.54 6.37 6.47
CA SER A 136 9.67 7.12 5.56
C SER A 136 10.46 8.21 4.86
N ILE A 137 9.90 8.75 3.78
CA ILE A 137 10.48 9.86 3.04
C ILE A 137 9.56 11.06 3.03
N ALA A 138 10.15 12.24 2.99
CA ALA A 138 9.50 13.50 2.68
C ALA A 138 10.28 14.19 1.56
N ILE A 139 9.56 14.76 0.60
CA ILE A 139 10.12 15.51 -0.52
C ILE A 139 9.28 16.76 -0.70
N ASP A 140 9.94 17.90 -0.94
CA ASP A 140 9.25 19.18 -1.09
C ASP A 140 8.58 19.28 -2.46
N GLU A 141 9.30 18.88 -3.51
CA GLU A 141 8.85 18.93 -4.90
C GLU A 141 9.10 17.59 -5.59
N PHE A 142 8.04 17.01 -6.17
CA PHE A 142 8.15 15.76 -6.91
C PHE A 142 8.79 16.02 -8.29
N PRO A 143 9.58 15.06 -8.82
CA PRO A 143 10.15 15.20 -10.16
C PRO A 143 9.06 15.30 -11.22
N GLU A 144 9.03 16.41 -11.97
CA GLU A 144 8.11 16.57 -13.09
C GLU A 144 8.58 15.76 -14.30
N MET A 145 7.69 14.94 -14.85
CA MET A 145 7.99 14.06 -15.98
C MET A 145 7.31 14.56 -17.25
N ASP A 146 7.87 14.16 -18.39
CA ASP A 146 7.33 14.46 -19.71
C ASP A 146 5.96 13.81 -19.93
N GLU A 147 4.95 14.61 -20.28
CA GLU A 147 3.56 14.16 -20.40
C GLU A 147 3.40 13.07 -21.47
N ASP A 148 4.07 13.23 -22.61
CA ASP A 148 4.07 12.24 -23.69
C ASP A 148 4.69 10.90 -23.23
N ALA A 149 5.73 10.96 -22.39
CA ALA A 149 6.35 9.77 -21.83
C ALA A 149 5.41 9.08 -20.84
N ILE A 150 4.70 9.85 -20.00
CA ILE A 150 3.70 9.30 -19.08
C ILE A 150 2.65 8.53 -19.86
N GLU A 151 2.06 9.13 -20.89
CA GLU A 151 1.04 8.48 -21.73
C GLU A 151 1.57 7.17 -22.34
N ASN A 152 2.78 7.20 -22.91
CA ASN A 152 3.39 6.01 -23.49
C ASN A 152 3.59 4.88 -22.46
N PHE A 153 4.03 5.20 -21.24
CA PHE A 153 4.15 4.21 -20.16
C PHE A 153 2.79 3.63 -19.75
N TRP A 154 1.75 4.46 -19.67
CA TRP A 154 0.38 4.00 -19.39
C TRP A 154 -0.13 3.05 -20.48
N VAL A 155 0.06 3.41 -21.76
CA VAL A 155 -0.33 2.56 -22.89
C VAL A 155 0.41 1.22 -22.81
N GLN A 156 1.72 1.22 -22.61
CA GLN A 156 2.51 -0.01 -22.48
C GLN A 156 2.05 -0.87 -21.30
N MET A 157 1.80 -0.28 -20.13
CA MET A 157 1.31 -0.98 -18.95
C MET A 157 -0.07 -1.61 -19.20
N VAL A 158 -0.98 -0.89 -19.85
CA VAL A 158 -2.30 -1.41 -20.22
C VAL A 158 -2.19 -2.53 -21.25
N GLU A 159 -1.33 -2.39 -22.25
CA GLU A 159 -1.09 -3.41 -23.26
C GLU A 159 -0.46 -4.67 -22.66
N GLU A 160 0.50 -4.52 -21.76
CA GLU A 160 1.08 -5.63 -21.02
C GLU A 160 0.03 -6.33 -20.17
N ARG A 161 -0.81 -5.58 -19.43
CA ARG A 161 -1.91 -6.17 -18.66
C ARG A 161 -2.91 -6.89 -19.57
N ARG A 162 -3.24 -6.33 -20.74
CA ARG A 162 -4.08 -7.01 -21.77
C ARG A 162 -3.40 -8.27 -22.31
N ARG A 163 -2.08 -8.28 -22.47
CA ARG A 163 -1.31 -9.46 -22.89
C ARG A 163 -1.34 -10.55 -21.81
N ARG A 164 -0.99 -10.22 -20.57
CA ARG A 164 -1.05 -11.16 -19.42
C ARG A 164 -2.45 -11.74 -19.25
N ARG A 165 -3.48 -10.91 -19.38
CA ARG A 165 -4.88 -11.34 -19.38
C ARG A 165 -5.18 -12.37 -20.46
N ARG A 166 -4.74 -12.15 -21.70
CA ARG A 166 -4.89 -13.13 -22.79
C ARG A 166 -4.15 -14.43 -22.47
N GLU A 167 -2.93 -14.36 -21.96
CA GLU A 167 -2.13 -15.55 -21.59
C GLU A 167 -2.79 -16.37 -20.46
N LEU A 168 -3.33 -15.70 -19.43
CA LEU A 168 -4.09 -16.35 -18.36
C LEU A 168 -5.35 -17.04 -18.90
N PHE A 169 -6.07 -16.35 -19.79
CA PHE A 169 -7.22 -16.96 -20.45
C PHE A 169 -6.84 -18.18 -21.29
N ASP A 170 -5.76 -18.10 -22.07
CA ASP A 170 -5.30 -19.21 -22.90
C ASP A 170 -4.81 -20.40 -22.07
N LYS A 171 -4.19 -20.12 -20.91
CA LYS A 171 -3.80 -21.16 -19.94
C LYS A 171 -5.03 -21.84 -19.36
N TRP A 172 -6.00 -21.05 -18.94
CA TRP A 172 -7.22 -21.57 -18.35
C TRP A 172 -8.08 -22.35 -19.36
N GLU A 173 -8.13 -21.92 -20.62
CA GLU A 173 -8.82 -22.64 -21.69
C GLU A 173 -8.22 -24.03 -21.94
N ARG A 174 -6.90 -24.18 -21.77
CA ARG A 174 -6.21 -25.48 -21.85
C ARG A 174 -6.46 -26.35 -20.62
N GLU A 175 -6.49 -25.76 -19.41
CA GLU A 175 -6.75 -26.50 -18.18
C GLU A 175 -8.20 -27.03 -18.12
N GLY A 176 -9.19 -26.23 -18.53
CA GLY A 176 -10.60 -26.65 -18.56
C GLY A 176 -10.90 -27.82 -19.52
N ASP A 177 -10.10 -28.00 -20.57
CA ASP A 177 -10.19 -29.16 -21.48
C ASP A 177 -9.67 -30.46 -20.84
N LEU A 178 -8.75 -30.37 -19.89
CA LEU A 178 -8.17 -31.53 -19.21
C LEU A 178 -9.10 -32.05 -18.12
N ASP A 179 -9.72 -31.15 -17.35
CA ASP A 179 -10.70 -31.53 -16.32
C ASP A 179 -11.97 -32.13 -16.94
N SER A 180 -12.42 -31.60 -18.08
CA SER A 180 -13.58 -32.15 -18.81
C SER A 180 -13.32 -33.53 -19.43
N LYS A 181 -12.05 -33.93 -19.64
CA LYS A 181 -11.70 -35.26 -20.14
C LYS A 181 -11.55 -36.31 -19.04
N ASN A 182 -11.22 -35.89 -17.82
CA ASN A 182 -11.08 -36.80 -16.69
C ASN A 182 -12.42 -37.18 -16.05
N ASP A 183 -13.47 -36.36 -16.22
CA ASP A 183 -14.82 -36.63 -15.68
C ASP A 183 -15.69 -37.55 -16.56
N VAL A 184 -15.18 -37.97 -17.74
CA VAL A 184 -15.90 -38.86 -18.69
C VAL A 184 -15.48 -40.33 -18.53
N LEU A 185 -14.66 -40.68 -17.54
CA LEU A 185 -14.17 -42.05 -17.30
C LEU A 185 -14.93 -42.83 -16.21
N LEU A 186 -16.14 -42.39 -15.83
CA LEU A 186 -17.04 -43.17 -14.98
C LEU A 186 -18.23 -43.70 -15.80
N GLU A 187 -18.03 -44.93 -16.31
CA GLU A 187 -19.00 -45.97 -16.68
C GLU A 187 -20.16 -45.65 -17.66
N PRO A 188 -20.18 -46.30 -18.85
CA PRO A 188 -21.34 -46.34 -19.73
C PRO A 188 -22.21 -47.58 -19.41
N GLU A 189 -23.31 -47.41 -18.68
CA GLU A 189 -24.39 -48.41 -18.69
C GLU A 189 -25.69 -47.86 -19.26
N MET A 190 -25.88 -48.20 -20.54
CA MET A 190 -27.14 -48.60 -21.20
C MET A 190 -28.48 -48.12 -20.61
N ARG A 191 -29.19 -47.29 -21.39
CA ARG A 191 -30.52 -47.69 -21.90
C ARG A 191 -30.99 -46.83 -23.08
N GLU A 192 -31.39 -47.54 -24.13
CA GLU A 192 -32.04 -47.08 -25.35
C GLU A 192 -33.41 -46.43 -25.06
N GLN A 193 -33.75 -45.35 -25.76
CA GLN A 193 -34.70 -45.40 -26.89
C GLN A 193 -34.92 -44.01 -27.53
N PRO A 194 -35.23 -43.96 -28.83
CA PRO A 194 -35.41 -42.74 -29.60
C PRO A 194 -36.87 -42.29 -29.60
N THR A 195 -37.14 -41.06 -29.19
CA THR A 195 -38.40 -40.39 -29.53
C THR A 195 -38.10 -39.06 -30.20
N THR A 196 -38.39 -39.03 -31.48
CA THR A 196 -38.52 -37.84 -32.32
C THR A 196 -39.53 -36.90 -31.68
N SER A 197 -39.04 -35.85 -31.02
CA SER A 197 -39.86 -34.71 -30.60
C SER A 197 -39.43 -33.48 -31.38
N SER A 198 -40.44 -32.84 -31.94
CA SER A 198 -40.41 -31.56 -32.64
C SER A 198 -39.54 -30.54 -31.91
N VAL A 199 -38.71 -29.84 -32.68
CA VAL A 199 -37.89 -28.70 -32.23
C VAL A 199 -38.83 -27.54 -31.88
N GLU A 200 -39.41 -27.62 -30.69
CA GLU A 200 -39.98 -26.47 -30.01
C GLU A 200 -38.79 -25.59 -29.62
N LYS A 201 -38.71 -24.39 -30.20
CA LYS A 201 -37.72 -23.37 -29.80
C LYS A 201 -38.06 -22.93 -28.38
N VAL A 202 -37.75 -23.76 -27.40
CA VAL A 202 -37.83 -23.41 -25.99
C VAL A 202 -36.75 -22.36 -25.76
N THR A 203 -37.17 -21.10 -25.77
CA THR A 203 -36.39 -19.98 -25.23
C THR A 203 -36.28 -20.20 -23.72
N LYS A 204 -35.44 -21.16 -23.29
CA LYS A 204 -35.08 -21.30 -21.89
C LYS A 204 -34.45 -19.98 -21.48
N THR A 205 -35.14 -19.23 -20.63
CA THR A 205 -34.62 -18.03 -20.01
C THR A 205 -33.52 -18.46 -19.05
N LEU A 206 -32.28 -18.46 -19.53
CA LEU A 206 -31.11 -18.73 -18.70
C LEU A 206 -31.07 -17.72 -17.56
N THR A 207 -31.07 -18.22 -16.33
CA THR A 207 -30.95 -17.36 -15.14
C THR A 207 -29.49 -16.96 -14.91
N ILE A 208 -29.26 -15.85 -14.22
CA ILE A 208 -27.90 -15.38 -13.90
C ILE A 208 -27.13 -16.44 -13.09
N ALA A 209 -27.82 -17.15 -12.17
CA ALA A 209 -27.22 -18.22 -11.37
C ALA A 209 -26.74 -19.39 -12.24
N GLU A 210 -27.50 -19.77 -13.27
CA GLU A 210 -27.06 -20.80 -14.21
C GLU A 210 -25.83 -20.36 -15.00
N LEU A 211 -25.80 -19.12 -15.50
CA LEU A 211 -24.65 -18.56 -16.21
C LEU A 211 -23.39 -18.54 -15.33
N GLN A 212 -23.54 -18.29 -14.02
CA GLN A 212 -22.43 -18.30 -13.07
C GLN A 212 -21.82 -19.67 -12.83
N ILE A 213 -22.52 -20.77 -13.14
CA ILE A 213 -22.01 -22.14 -12.98
C ILE A 213 -21.42 -22.67 -14.30
N MET A 214 -21.78 -22.09 -15.44
CA MET A 214 -21.35 -22.59 -16.75
C MET A 214 -19.83 -22.50 -16.95
N PRO A 215 -19.22 -23.49 -17.65
CA PRO A 215 -17.85 -23.40 -18.15
C PRO A 215 -17.67 -22.16 -19.05
N THR A 216 -16.49 -21.53 -18.99
CA THR A 216 -16.24 -20.31 -19.77
C THR A 216 -16.21 -20.51 -21.27
N LYS A 217 -15.87 -21.71 -21.75
CA LYS A 217 -16.00 -22.06 -23.17
C LYS A 217 -17.44 -21.96 -23.64
N GLN A 218 -18.38 -22.48 -22.84
CA GLN A 218 -19.81 -22.41 -23.15
C GLN A 218 -20.32 -20.97 -23.13
N LEU A 219 -19.90 -20.19 -22.12
CA LEU A 219 -20.23 -18.75 -22.06
C LEU A 219 -19.73 -17.98 -23.29
N ARG A 220 -18.51 -18.26 -23.78
CA ARG A 220 -17.99 -17.67 -25.02
C ARG A 220 -18.74 -18.14 -26.25
N GLN A 221 -19.08 -19.43 -26.33
CA GLN A 221 -19.88 -19.96 -27.43
C GLN A 221 -21.27 -19.29 -27.47
N LEU A 222 -21.85 -18.98 -26.32
CA LEU A 222 -23.09 -18.19 -26.24
C LEU A 222 -22.92 -16.72 -26.64
N LEU A 223 -21.72 -16.14 -26.55
CA LEU A 223 -21.44 -14.80 -27.08
C LEU A 223 -21.29 -14.79 -28.60
N THR A 224 -20.83 -15.89 -29.21
CA THR A 224 -20.66 -15.99 -30.67
C THR A 224 -21.95 -16.36 -31.39
N THR A 225 -22.98 -16.84 -30.69
CA THR A 225 -24.29 -17.09 -31.30
C THR A 225 -24.99 -15.77 -31.63
N PRO A 226 -25.49 -15.60 -32.88
CA PRO A 226 -26.18 -14.37 -33.29
C PRO A 226 -27.51 -14.17 -32.58
N GLU A 227 -28.04 -15.22 -31.94
CA GLU A 227 -29.30 -15.21 -31.18
C GLU A 227 -29.16 -14.66 -29.75
N SER A 228 -27.94 -14.34 -29.31
CA SER A 228 -27.71 -13.78 -27.98
C SER A 228 -28.26 -12.35 -27.86
N THR A 229 -29.17 -12.12 -26.92
CA THR A 229 -29.73 -10.79 -26.68
C THR A 229 -28.67 -9.86 -26.07
N ALA A 230 -28.76 -8.55 -26.29
CA ALA A 230 -27.80 -7.59 -25.71
C ALA A 230 -27.69 -7.69 -24.17
N PRO A 231 -28.81 -7.86 -23.41
CA PRO A 231 -28.73 -8.08 -21.96
C PRO A 231 -27.99 -9.37 -21.57
N LEU A 232 -28.21 -10.47 -22.31
CA LEU A 232 -27.52 -11.73 -22.08
C LEU A 232 -26.01 -11.58 -22.35
N ARG A 233 -25.64 -10.90 -23.44
CA ARG A 233 -24.22 -10.61 -23.75
C ARG A 233 -23.54 -9.77 -22.68
N ALA A 234 -24.23 -8.75 -22.16
CA ALA A 234 -23.73 -7.94 -21.05
C ALA A 234 -23.54 -8.77 -19.76
N ALA A 235 -24.52 -9.60 -19.40
CA ALA A 235 -24.44 -10.47 -18.24
C ALA A 235 -23.30 -11.50 -18.35
N ILE A 236 -23.16 -12.15 -19.51
CA ILE A 236 -22.06 -13.09 -19.77
C ILE A 236 -20.70 -12.38 -19.68
N SER A 237 -20.58 -11.18 -20.26
CA SER A 237 -19.34 -10.40 -20.21
C SER A 237 -18.97 -10.03 -18.77
N ALA A 238 -19.94 -9.59 -17.97
CA ALA A 238 -19.71 -9.27 -16.56
C ALA A 238 -19.24 -10.49 -15.75
N ILE A 239 -19.81 -11.68 -15.98
CA ILE A 239 -19.37 -12.92 -15.33
C ILE A 239 -17.94 -13.29 -15.74
N LEU A 240 -17.58 -13.12 -17.01
CA LEU A 240 -16.22 -13.38 -17.48
C LEU A 240 -15.21 -12.41 -16.87
N ASP A 241 -15.56 -11.13 -16.76
CA ASP A 241 -14.73 -10.10 -16.11
C ASP A 241 -14.56 -10.36 -14.61
N GLU A 242 -15.63 -10.79 -13.92
CA GLU A 242 -15.57 -11.17 -12.50
C GLU A 242 -14.61 -12.35 -12.28
N ARG A 243 -14.78 -13.44 -13.05
CA ARG A 243 -13.91 -14.63 -12.94
C ARG A 243 -12.46 -14.31 -13.24
N LEU A 244 -12.21 -13.42 -14.21
CA LEU A 244 -10.87 -12.96 -14.49
C LEU A 244 -10.27 -12.18 -13.32
N THR A 245 -11.04 -11.26 -12.73
CA THR A 245 -10.59 -10.47 -11.58
C THR A 245 -10.20 -11.40 -10.42
N GLN A 246 -10.96 -12.47 -10.18
CA GLN A 246 -10.62 -13.49 -9.17
C GLN A 246 -9.33 -14.25 -9.51
N LEU A 247 -9.03 -14.48 -10.79
CA LEU A 247 -7.79 -15.12 -11.21
C LEU A 247 -6.58 -14.19 -11.03
N GLU A 248 -6.71 -12.92 -11.43
CA GLU A 248 -5.67 -11.89 -11.23
C GLU A 248 -5.34 -11.79 -9.72
N GLN A 249 -6.36 -11.72 -8.84
CA GLN A 249 -6.17 -11.72 -7.38
C GLN A 249 -5.48 -12.97 -6.84
N ARG A 250 -5.81 -14.16 -7.37
CA ARG A 250 -5.17 -15.42 -6.96
C ARG A 250 -3.71 -15.48 -7.39
N GLU A 251 -3.38 -14.97 -8.58
CA GLU A 251 -2.00 -14.92 -9.06
C GLU A 251 -1.16 -13.90 -8.29
N GLU A 252 -1.72 -12.73 -7.98
CA GLU A 252 -1.09 -11.74 -7.11
C GLU A 252 -0.84 -12.30 -5.70
N ALA A 253 -1.82 -13.00 -5.12
CA ALA A 253 -1.66 -13.65 -3.81
C ALA A 253 -0.58 -14.75 -3.83
N ARG A 254 -0.47 -15.52 -4.93
CA ARG A 254 0.60 -16.51 -5.10
C ARG A 254 1.96 -15.84 -5.25
N SER A 255 2.05 -14.79 -6.07
CA SER A 255 3.29 -14.04 -6.29
C SER A 255 3.79 -13.39 -5.00
N ALA A 256 2.88 -12.84 -4.18
CA ALA A 256 3.21 -12.29 -2.87
C ALA A 256 3.71 -13.36 -1.88
N HIS A 257 3.20 -14.59 -1.96
CA HIS A 257 3.67 -15.71 -1.15
C HIS A 257 5.08 -16.16 -1.55
N ASP A 258 5.39 -16.18 -2.85
CA ASP A 258 6.69 -16.58 -3.37
C ASP A 258 7.78 -15.51 -3.15
N GLN A 259 7.40 -14.24 -3.00
CA GLN A 259 8.31 -13.14 -2.69
C GLN A 259 8.59 -12.96 -1.20
N GLN A 260 7.97 -13.75 -0.32
CA GLN A 260 8.30 -13.74 1.10
C GLN A 260 9.69 -14.38 1.28
N PRO A 261 10.72 -13.64 1.71
CA PRO A 261 12.05 -14.21 1.90
C PRO A 261 11.95 -15.38 2.88
N PRO A 262 12.65 -16.50 2.66
CA PRO A 262 12.57 -17.65 3.54
C PRO A 262 12.86 -17.16 4.95
N GLN A 263 11.86 -17.28 5.84
CA GLN A 263 12.06 -17.01 7.25
C GLN A 263 13.12 -17.99 7.72
N LEU A 264 14.37 -17.54 7.79
CA LEU A 264 15.45 -18.23 8.45
C LEU A 264 15.01 -18.40 9.90
N LYS A 265 14.39 -19.53 10.19
CA LYS A 265 14.25 -20.05 11.54
C LYS A 265 15.67 -20.37 11.97
N LEU A 266 16.35 -19.36 12.51
CA LEU A 266 17.53 -19.55 13.34
C LEU A 266 17.08 -20.43 14.51
N GLN A 267 17.23 -21.74 14.34
CA GLN A 267 17.22 -22.70 15.44
C GLN A 267 18.38 -22.27 16.33
N ARG A 268 18.00 -21.64 17.43
CA ARG A 268 18.90 -21.22 18.48
C ARG A 268 19.27 -22.50 19.22
N ASP A 269 20.33 -23.15 18.78
CA ASP A 269 20.94 -24.23 19.55
C ASP A 269 21.40 -23.63 20.88
N GLU A 270 20.86 -24.20 21.96
CA GLU A 270 21.12 -23.81 23.33
C GLU A 270 22.60 -24.07 23.67
N LEU A 271 23.27 -23.04 24.18
CA LEU A 271 24.51 -23.12 24.95
C LEU A 271 24.38 -22.24 26.18
#